data_AF-A0A948E5C1-F1
#
_entry.id   AF-A0A948E5C1-F1
#
_cell.length_a   1.000
_cell.length_b   1.000
_cell.length_c   1.000
_cell.angle_alpha   90.00
_cell.angle_beta   90.00
_cell.angle_gamma   90.00
#
_symmetry.space_group_name_H-M   'P 1'
#
loop_
_entity.id
_entity.type
_entity.pdbx_description
1 polymer ?
#
loop_
_entity_poly.entity_id
_entity_poly.type
_entity_poly.pdbx_seq_one_letter_code
_entity_poly.pdbx_strand_id
1 'polypeptide(L)'
;MFVVEYNSVYGPKQSVTIEYEPTFVFTKAHPTHLYYGVSISGWRKFFERYGYRFISVDRNGVNAFFVDPRYFDASFLDEIHGQEFAENQSQYKKFRIPNEQQFALIADQRFVSI
;
A
#
# COMPACT_ATOMS: atom_id res chain seq x y z
N MET A 1 6.12 -9.12 -13.70
CA MET A 1 5.91 -8.93 -12.25
C MET A 1 6.02 -7.45 -11.95
N PHE A 2 5.13 -6.92 -11.11
CA PHE A 2 5.24 -5.58 -10.57
C PHE A 2 5.59 -5.64 -9.09
N VAL A 3 6.43 -4.70 -8.67
CA VAL A 3 6.75 -4.41 -7.27
C VAL A 3 6.47 -2.94 -7.08
N VAL A 4 5.55 -2.62 -6.17
CA VAL A 4 5.11 -1.25 -5.92
C VAL A 4 5.16 -0.95 -4.44
N GLU A 5 5.53 0.29 -4.11
CA GLU A 5 5.45 0.76 -2.73
C GLU A 5 3.99 1.07 -2.37
N TYR A 6 3.56 0.65 -1.17
CA TYR A 6 2.30 1.06 -0.58
C TYR A 6 2.56 1.78 0.74
N ASN A 7 1.64 2.67 1.11
CA ASN A 7 1.69 3.33 2.40
C ASN A 7 0.85 2.54 3.40
N SER A 8 1.51 1.85 4.34
CA SER A 8 0.83 1.01 5.33
C SER A 8 -0.05 1.78 6.30
N VAL A 9 0.11 3.10 6.41
CA VAL A 9 -0.72 3.97 7.27
C VAL A 9 -2.20 3.76 6.96
N TYR A 10 -2.55 3.61 5.68
CA TYR A 10 -3.92 3.42 5.20
C TYR A 10 -4.52 2.04 5.53
N GLY A 11 -3.73 1.17 6.17
CA GLY A 11 -4.17 -0.15 6.59
C GLY A 11 -4.53 -1.09 5.43
N PRO A 12 -5.02 -2.30 5.76
CA PRO A 12 -5.32 -3.34 4.78
C PRO A 12 -6.66 -3.18 4.06
N LYS A 13 -7.54 -2.29 4.55
CA LYS A 13 -8.94 -2.21 4.10
C LYS A 13 -9.25 -0.97 3.25
N GLN A 14 -8.63 0.16 3.54
CA GLN A 14 -8.93 1.40 2.82
C GLN A 14 -8.41 1.28 1.39
N SER A 15 -9.21 1.68 0.40
CA SER A 15 -8.81 1.71 -1.00
C SER A 15 -8.70 3.16 -1.45
N VAL A 16 -7.56 3.77 -1.13
CA VAL A 16 -7.35 5.21 -1.26
C VAL A 16 -5.96 5.55 -1.77
N THR A 17 -5.84 6.72 -2.36
CA THR A 17 -4.58 7.41 -2.69
C THR A 17 -4.75 8.91 -2.43
N ILE A 18 -3.68 9.67 -2.59
CA ILE A 18 -3.71 11.13 -2.56
C ILE A 18 -4.08 11.70 -3.92
N GLU A 19 -4.59 12.93 -3.95
CA GLU A 19 -4.78 13.66 -5.21
C GLU A 19 -3.44 13.87 -5.93
N TYR A 20 -3.42 13.70 -7.25
CA TYR A 20 -2.20 13.92 -8.01
C TYR A 20 -1.83 15.41 -8.04
N GLU A 21 -0.63 15.72 -7.57
CA GLU A 21 -0.05 17.06 -7.65
C GLU A 21 1.37 16.95 -8.26
N PRO A 22 1.67 17.62 -9.39
CA PRO A 22 2.96 17.51 -10.07
C PRO A 22 4.17 17.91 -9.22
N THR A 23 3.97 18.81 -8.25
CA THR A 23 5.00 19.37 -7.36
C THR A 23 4.98 18.76 -5.97
N PHE A 24 4.28 17.64 -5.79
CA PHE A 24 4.10 17.01 -4.48
C PHE A 24 5.42 16.63 -3.83
N VAL A 25 5.61 17.04 -2.57
CA VAL A 25 6.73 16.62 -1.71
C VAL A 25 6.17 16.22 -0.36
N PHE A 26 6.16 14.92 -0.05
CA PHE A 26 5.49 14.38 1.16
C PHE A 26 5.98 15.01 2.48
N THR A 27 7.26 15.37 2.56
CA THR A 27 7.84 16.03 3.75
C THR A 27 7.34 17.46 3.94
N LYS A 28 6.89 18.12 2.88
CA LYS A 28 6.26 19.45 2.92
C LYS A 28 4.74 19.36 3.04
N ALA A 29 4.15 18.27 2.55
CA ALA A 29 2.70 18.09 2.49
C ALA A 29 2.06 17.91 3.88
N HIS A 30 2.75 17.24 4.82
CA HIS A 30 2.25 17.08 6.18
C HIS A 30 3.40 16.88 7.18
N PRO A 31 3.40 17.51 8.38
CA PRO A 31 4.51 17.45 9.34
C PRO A 31 4.84 16.04 9.85
N THR A 32 3.90 15.10 9.80
CA THR A 32 4.16 13.70 10.17
C THR A 32 4.98 12.95 9.11
N HIS A 33 4.96 13.42 7.87
CA HIS A 33 5.46 12.72 6.68
C HIS A 33 4.71 11.40 6.38
N LEU A 34 3.47 11.25 6.86
CA LEU A 34 2.65 10.05 6.66
C LEU A 34 1.66 10.16 5.49
N TYR A 35 1.45 11.36 4.96
CA TYR A 35 0.51 11.61 3.87
C TYR A 35 1.22 11.50 2.52
N TYR A 36 1.09 10.35 1.86
CA TYR A 36 1.61 10.08 0.51
C TYR A 36 1.13 8.74 -0.05
N GLY A 37 1.18 8.61 -1.38
CA GLY A 37 1.13 7.31 -2.04
C GLY A 37 -0.25 6.66 -2.07
N VAL A 38 -0.27 5.33 -2.04
CA VAL A 38 -1.45 4.50 -2.32
C VAL A 38 -1.57 3.42 -1.25
N SER A 39 -2.79 3.05 -0.88
CA SER A 39 -3.05 1.93 0.03
C SER A 39 -2.87 0.57 -0.65
N ILE A 40 -2.64 -0.49 0.14
CA ILE A 40 -2.50 -1.84 -0.44
C ILE A 40 -3.78 -2.28 -1.16
N SER A 41 -4.96 -1.98 -0.61
CA SER A 41 -6.23 -2.29 -1.26
C SER A 41 -6.45 -1.45 -2.52
N GLY A 42 -5.91 -0.23 -2.57
CA GLY A 42 -5.87 0.60 -3.77
C GLY A 42 -5.08 -0.06 -4.89
N TRP A 43 -3.87 -0.54 -4.60
CA TRP A 43 -3.08 -1.27 -5.59
C TRP A 43 -3.76 -2.56 -6.05
N ARG A 44 -4.34 -3.34 -5.12
CA ARG A 44 -5.05 -4.58 -5.47
C ARG A 44 -6.16 -4.34 -6.47
N LYS A 45 -7.06 -3.38 -6.19
CA LYS A 45 -8.13 -3.02 -7.13
C LYS A 45 -7.60 -2.50 -8.46
N PHE A 46 -6.56 -1.66 -8.42
CA PHE A 46 -5.97 -1.14 -9.64
C PHE A 46 -5.48 -2.27 -10.54
N PHE A 47 -4.64 -3.17 -10.01
CA PHE A 47 -4.02 -4.26 -10.75
C PHE A 47 -5.00 -5.36 -11.16
N GLU A 48 -6.02 -5.64 -10.34
CA GLU A 48 -7.09 -6.58 -10.67
C GLU A 48 -7.83 -6.18 -11.96
N ARG A 49 -8.09 -4.88 -12.17
CA ARG A 49 -8.70 -4.37 -13.42
C ARG A 49 -7.87 -4.66 -14.68
N TYR A 50 -6.58 -4.91 -14.52
CA TYR A 50 -5.66 -5.25 -15.62
C TYR A 50 -5.30 -6.74 -15.64
N GLY A 51 -5.97 -7.58 -14.84
CA GLY A 51 -5.76 -9.02 -14.81
C GLY A 51 -4.52 -9.48 -14.04
N TYR A 52 -3.93 -8.61 -13.21
CA TYR A 52 -2.79 -8.98 -12.37
C TYR A 52 -3.27 -9.55 -11.03
N ARG A 53 -2.59 -10.60 -10.56
CA ARG A 53 -2.84 -11.25 -9.26
C ARG A 53 -1.90 -10.69 -8.19
N PHE A 54 -2.46 -10.32 -7.04
CA PHE A 54 -1.69 -10.01 -5.84
C PHE A 54 -1.06 -11.28 -5.25
N ILE A 55 0.21 -11.19 -4.84
CA ILE A 55 0.96 -12.32 -4.28
C ILE A 55 1.24 -12.15 -2.80
N SER A 56 1.85 -11.04 -2.39
CA SER A 56 2.23 -10.77 -1.00
C SER A 56 2.63 -9.31 -0.85
N VAL A 57 2.81 -8.87 0.40
CA VAL A 57 3.67 -7.75 0.76
C VAL A 57 5.00 -8.23 1.35
N ASP A 58 5.99 -7.35 1.42
CA ASP A 58 7.19 -7.60 2.21
C ASP A 58 6.92 -7.46 3.73
N ARG A 59 7.85 -7.99 4.53
CA ARG A 59 7.77 -7.92 6.00
C ARG A 59 8.04 -6.53 6.57
N ASN A 60 8.57 -5.62 5.75
CA ASN A 60 8.92 -4.26 6.17
C ASN A 60 7.75 -3.29 6.02
N GLY A 61 6.65 -3.70 5.41
CA GLY A 61 5.48 -2.87 5.16
C GLY A 61 5.74 -1.79 4.11
N VAL A 62 6.55 -2.12 3.10
CA VAL A 62 6.95 -1.18 2.02
C VAL A 62 6.41 -1.65 0.68
N ASN A 63 6.80 -2.85 0.25
CA ASN A 63 6.51 -3.32 -1.10
C ASN A 63 5.37 -4.33 -1.17
N ALA A 64 4.61 -4.26 -2.25
CA ALA A 64 3.59 -5.22 -2.66
C ALA A 64 3.95 -5.84 -4.00
N PHE A 65 3.69 -7.14 -4.15
CA PHE A 65 4.10 -7.95 -5.29
C PHE A 65 2.89 -8.42 -6.08
N PHE A 66 2.93 -8.21 -7.39
CA PHE A 66 1.87 -8.59 -8.31
C PHE A 66 2.45 -9.31 -9.54
N VAL A 67 1.73 -10.30 -10.05
CA VAL A 67 2.13 -11.07 -11.24
C VAL A 67 1.02 -11.09 -12.27
N ASP A 68 1.39 -11.23 -13.54
CA ASP A 68 0.45 -11.58 -14.59
C ASP A 68 0.31 -13.11 -14.57
N PRO A 69 -0.87 -13.66 -14.22
CA PRO A 69 -1.04 -15.09 -14.02
C PRO A 69 -0.83 -15.92 -15.30
N ARG A 70 -0.84 -15.31 -16.49
CA ARG A 70 -0.63 -16.01 -17.76
C ARG A 70 0.78 -16.57 -17.95
N TYR A 71 1.74 -16.12 -17.14
CA TYR A 71 3.15 -16.53 -17.22
C TYR A 71 3.56 -17.51 -16.11
N PHE A 72 2.61 -18.06 -15.35
CA PHE A 72 2.88 -18.97 -14.25
C PHE A 72 1.89 -20.14 -14.28
N ASP A 73 2.34 -21.31 -13.80
CA ASP A 73 1.44 -22.42 -13.54
C ASP A 73 0.41 -22.03 -12.47
N ALA A 74 -0.87 -22.32 -12.72
CA ALA A 74 -1.94 -21.97 -11.81
C ALA A 74 -1.76 -22.63 -10.43
N SER A 75 -1.38 -23.91 -10.40
CA SER A 75 -1.11 -24.65 -9.16
C SER A 75 0.03 -24.03 -8.35
N PHE A 76 1.09 -23.55 -9.02
CA PHE A 76 2.17 -22.85 -8.35
C PHE A 76 1.67 -21.56 -7.66
N LEU A 77 0.87 -20.75 -8.37
CA LEU A 77 0.34 -19.51 -7.79
C LEU A 77 -0.66 -19.77 -6.64
N ASP A 78 -1.43 -20.86 -6.72
CA ASP A 78 -2.41 -21.23 -5.70
C ASP A 78 -1.78 -21.75 -4.41
N GLU A 79 -0.57 -22.31 -4.49
CA GLU A 79 0.23 -22.74 -3.33
C GLU A 79 0.94 -21.58 -2.62
N ILE A 80 0.97 -20.38 -3.22
CA ILE A 80 1.59 -19.21 -2.58
C ILE A 80 0.66 -18.64 -1.51
N HIS A 81 1.05 -18.80 -0.25
CA HIS A 81 0.43 -18.16 0.90
C HIS A 81 1.26 -16.96 1.35
N GLY A 82 1.04 -15.82 0.68
CA GLY A 82 1.71 -14.56 0.99
C GLY A 82 1.11 -13.82 2.19
N GLN A 83 1.83 -12.80 2.65
CA GLN A 83 1.33 -11.87 3.64
C GLN A 83 0.43 -10.83 2.95
N GLU A 84 -0.79 -10.64 3.45
CA GLU A 84 -1.75 -9.69 2.87
C GLU A 84 -1.43 -8.23 3.22
N PHE A 85 -0.79 -8.00 4.37
CA PHE A 85 -0.47 -6.68 4.88
C PHE A 85 0.61 -6.73 5.97
N ALA A 86 1.48 -5.73 5.98
CA ALA A 86 2.46 -5.45 7.02
C ALA A 86 2.48 -3.95 7.31
N GLU A 87 2.65 -3.57 8.57
CA GLU A 87 2.92 -2.19 8.93
C GLU A 87 4.37 -1.83 8.62
N ASN A 88 4.58 -0.58 8.19
CA ASN A 88 5.90 -0.07 7.89
C ASN A 88 6.73 0.00 9.17
N GLN A 89 7.79 -0.81 9.23
CA GLN A 89 8.60 -0.91 10.45
C GLN A 89 9.30 0.40 10.83
N SER A 90 9.69 1.22 9.85
CA SER A 90 10.31 2.53 10.10
C SER A 90 9.31 3.50 10.71
N GLN A 91 8.10 3.57 10.14
CA GLN A 91 7.01 4.38 10.69
C GLN A 91 6.62 3.91 12.10
N TYR A 92 6.46 2.59 12.30
CA TYR A 92 6.18 2.04 13.63
C TYR A 92 7.26 2.40 14.65
N LYS A 93 8.55 2.31 14.29
CA LYS A 93 9.67 2.72 15.17
C LYS A 93 9.63 4.22 15.50
N LYS A 94 9.23 5.06 14.55
CA LYS A 94 9.12 6.52 14.72
C LYS A 94 7.93 6.92 15.60
N PHE A 95 6.75 6.37 15.34
CA PHE A 95 5.50 6.81 15.97
C PHE A 95 5.08 5.96 17.17
N ARG A 96 5.50 4.69 17.23
CA ARG A 96 5.18 3.72 18.31
C ARG A 96 3.69 3.53 18.57
N ILE A 97 2.88 3.70 17.52
CA ILE A 97 1.43 3.49 17.51
C ILE A 97 1.05 2.73 16.23
N PRO A 98 -0.04 1.94 16.25
CA PRO A 98 -0.49 1.18 15.08
C PRO A 98 -1.00 2.11 13.97
N ASN A 99 -1.10 1.57 12.76
CA ASN A 99 -1.47 2.29 11.54
C ASN A 99 -2.78 3.07 11.69
N GLU A 100 -3.77 2.54 12.38
CA GLU A 100 -5.07 3.21 12.59
C GLU A 100 -4.90 4.54 13.33
N GLN A 101 -4.04 4.57 14.35
CA GLN A 101 -3.73 5.80 15.09
C GLN A 101 -2.83 6.73 14.27
N GLN A 102 -1.92 6.18 13.45
CA GLN A 102 -1.13 6.97 12.51
C GLN A 102 -2.01 7.64 11.43
N PHE A 103 -3.02 6.92 10.93
CA PHE A 103 -3.96 7.44 9.94
C PHE A 103 -4.81 8.57 10.51
N ALA A 104 -5.22 8.46 11.78
CA ALA A 104 -5.93 9.53 12.48
C ALA A 104 -5.16 10.87 12.47
N LEU A 105 -3.82 10.85 12.40
CA LEU A 105 -2.99 12.06 12.31
C LEU A 105 -3.05 12.78 10.96
N ILE A 106 -3.59 12.14 9.92
CA ILE A 106 -3.69 12.67 8.57
C ILE A 106 -5.11 12.52 8.00
N ALA A 107 -6.10 12.21 8.84
CA ALA A 107 -7.46 11.90 8.40
C ALA A 107 -8.20 13.13 7.85
N ASP A 108 -7.71 14.34 8.14
CA ASP A 108 -8.21 15.61 7.63
C ASP A 108 -7.65 15.96 6.24
N GLN A 109 -6.67 15.18 5.74
CA GLN A 109 -6.08 15.38 4.42
C GLN A 109 -7.00 14.88 3.30
N ARG A 110 -6.70 15.27 2.05
CA ARG A 110 -7.52 14.91 0.89
C ARG A 110 -7.17 13.52 0.36
N PHE A 111 -8.15 12.64 0.26
CA PHE A 111 -7.97 11.31 -0.30
C PHE A 111 -8.91 11.07 -1.48
N VAL A 112 -8.44 10.32 -2.47
CA VAL A 112 -9.19 9.85 -3.64
C VAL A 112 -9.37 8.34 -3.53
N SER A 113 -10.56 7.84 -3.81
CA SER A 113 -10.83 6.39 -3.83
C SER A 113 -10.32 5.74 -5.13
N ILE A 114 -9.88 4.49 -5.02
CA ILE A 114 -9.50 3.63 -6.16
C ILE A 114 -10.55 2.54 -6.38
#